data_AF-A0A9D0Y1M0-F1
#
_entry.id   AF-A0A9D0Y1M0-F1
#
_cell.length_a   1.000
_cell.length_b   1.000
_cell.length_c   1.000
_cell.angle_alpha   90.00
_cell.angle_beta   90.00
_cell.angle_gamma   90.00
#
_symmetry.space_group_name_H-M   'P 1'
#
loop_
_entity.id
_entity.type
_entity.pdbx_description
1 polymer ?
#
loop_
_entity_poly.entity_id
_entity_poly.type
_entity_poly.pdbx_seq_one_letter_code
_entity_poly.pdbx_strand_id
1 'polypeptide(L)'
;IYVEGIDGKQVRSRYDWYEFLRWFEDKISSNPDVDVIDTKDKGAKISGTKIMPLKEVIDNYCNVSINYSDTYNYTFNDSELEKVKGYFEKGYEELDLLKEKAEKARDLCNNQIEEYKKNQEETYLSMQNYKKLSKLNKEIGEMSVYNLLDSYITVAAANELAGLYRFSDNEQEDRILTYNKSNAIFKAIIDAVDFVKPLLGKSVEQI
;
A
#
# COMPACT_ATOMS: atom_id res chain seq x y z
N ILE A 1 -6.11 20.67 19.50
CA ILE A 1 -6.41 22.12 19.41
C ILE A 1 -7.90 22.26 19.15
N TYR A 2 -8.53 23.35 19.57
CA TYR A 2 -9.91 23.65 19.22
C TYR A 2 -9.94 24.86 18.29
N VAL A 3 -10.79 24.81 17.27
CA VAL A 3 -10.99 25.89 16.28
C VAL A 3 -12.48 26.16 16.13
N GLU A 4 -12.84 27.35 15.67
CA GLU A 4 -14.24 27.68 15.37
C GLU A 4 -14.73 26.83 14.18
N GLY A 5 -15.91 26.24 14.34
CA GLY A 5 -16.61 25.52 13.30
C GLY A 5 -17.53 26.42 12.49
N ILE A 6 -17.95 25.94 11.32
CA ILE A 6 -18.90 26.64 10.44
C ILE A 6 -20.22 26.94 11.17
N ASP A 7 -20.63 26.08 12.10
CA ASP A 7 -21.83 26.24 12.95
C ASP A 7 -21.60 27.10 14.20
N GLY A 8 -20.43 27.75 14.31
CA GLY A 8 -20.01 28.55 15.45
C GLY A 8 -19.57 27.73 16.68
N LYS A 9 -19.64 26.39 16.64
CA LYS A 9 -19.20 25.53 17.74
C LYS A 9 -17.71 25.19 17.63
N GLN A 10 -17.10 24.83 18.75
CA GLN A 10 -15.69 24.41 18.75
C GLN A 10 -15.52 23.03 18.12
N VAL A 11 -14.56 22.90 17.19
CA VAL A 11 -14.18 21.65 16.53
C VAL A 11 -12.82 21.22 17.05
N ARG A 12 -12.73 19.97 17.54
CA ARG A 12 -11.45 19.39 17.95
C ARG A 12 -10.62 19.04 16.71
N SER A 13 -9.46 19.66 16.60
CA SER A 13 -8.53 19.49 15.48
C SER A 13 -7.16 18.99 15.96
N ARG A 14 -6.55 18.13 15.14
CA ARG A 14 -5.13 17.77 15.26
C ARG A 14 -4.26 18.97 14.87
N TYR A 15 -2.99 18.92 15.28
CA TYR A 15 -2.04 20.01 15.00
C TYR A 15 -1.76 20.19 13.50
N ASP A 16 -1.56 19.09 12.76
CA ASP A 16 -1.35 19.11 11.31
C ASP A 16 -2.52 19.74 10.55
N TRP A 17 -3.76 19.45 10.95
CA TRP A 17 -4.95 20.07 10.34
C TRP A 17 -5.09 21.55 10.68
N TYR A 18 -4.63 21.97 11.85
CA TYR A 18 -4.59 23.38 12.21
C TYR A 18 -3.57 24.14 11.33
N GLU A 19 -2.40 23.57 11.08
CA GLU A 19 -1.41 24.16 10.16
C GLU A 19 -1.97 24.28 8.74
N PHE A 20 -2.68 23.26 8.24
CA PHE A 20 -3.37 23.37 6.94
C PHE A 20 -4.44 24.46 6.93
N LEU A 21 -5.25 24.56 7.99
CA LEU A 21 -6.25 25.63 8.12
C LEU A 21 -5.59 27.01 8.01
N ARG A 22 -4.53 27.26 8.79
CA ARG A 22 -3.78 28.52 8.76
C ARG A 22 -3.18 28.80 7.39
N TRP A 23 -2.59 27.79 6.76
CA TRP A 23 -2.05 27.92 5.42
C TRP A 23 -3.11 28.29 4.38
N PHE A 24 -4.31 27.69 4.42
CA PHE A 24 -5.42 28.08 3.55
C PHE A 24 -5.84 29.53 3.79
N GLU A 25 -6.02 29.94 5.06
CA GLU A 25 -6.39 31.31 5.42
C GLU A 25 -5.36 32.33 4.92
N ASP A 26 -4.07 32.05 5.09
CA ASP A 26 -2.98 32.92 4.63
C ASP A 26 -2.97 33.02 3.09
N LYS A 27 -3.23 31.91 2.38
CA LYS A 27 -3.33 31.90 0.92
C LYS A 27 -4.54 32.67 0.41
N ILE A 28 -5.70 32.52 1.05
CA ILE A 28 -6.90 33.28 0.71
C ILE A 28 -6.66 34.77 0.95
N SER A 29 -6.11 35.14 2.11
CA SER A 29 -5.83 36.54 2.45
C SER A 29 -4.80 37.19 1.52
N SER A 30 -3.87 36.41 0.96
CA SER A 30 -2.86 36.92 0.02
C SER A 30 -3.36 37.06 -1.42
N ASN A 31 -4.58 36.58 -1.72
CA ASN A 31 -5.18 36.63 -3.05
C ASN A 31 -6.59 37.25 -2.98
N PRO A 32 -6.72 38.54 -2.62
CA PRO A 32 -8.01 39.19 -2.36
C PRO A 32 -8.93 39.26 -3.58
N ASP A 33 -8.38 39.13 -4.80
CA ASP A 33 -9.15 39.14 -6.05
C ASP A 33 -9.76 37.76 -6.39
N VAL A 34 -9.48 36.73 -5.60
CA VAL A 34 -9.98 35.37 -5.82
C VAL A 34 -11.11 35.06 -4.85
N ASP A 35 -12.30 34.80 -5.39
CA ASP A 35 -13.41 34.28 -4.62
C ASP A 35 -13.17 32.81 -4.26
N VAL A 36 -13.07 32.52 -2.95
CA VAL A 36 -12.95 31.15 -2.44
C VAL A 36 -14.24 30.76 -1.72
N ILE A 37 -14.86 29.68 -2.19
CA ILE A 37 -16.14 29.20 -1.68
C ILE A 37 -15.94 27.92 -0.87
N ASP A 38 -16.42 27.91 0.36
CA ASP A 38 -16.44 26.75 1.25
C ASP A 38 -17.82 26.08 1.18
N THR A 39 -17.86 24.87 0.63
CA THR A 39 -19.08 24.09 0.45
C THR A 39 -19.37 23.11 1.58
N LYS A 40 -18.53 23.09 2.62
CA LYS A 40 -18.72 22.20 3.77
C LYS A 40 -19.96 22.61 4.57
N ASP A 41 -20.71 21.61 5.00
CA ASP A 41 -21.85 21.75 5.92
C ASP A 41 -21.40 21.80 7.39
N LYS A 42 -20.22 21.23 7.69
CA LYS A 42 -19.64 21.12 9.04
C LYS A 42 -18.12 21.07 9.02
N GLY A 43 -17.52 21.22 10.18
CA GLY A 43 -16.07 21.21 10.38
C GLY A 43 -15.50 22.60 10.63
N ALA A 44 -14.17 22.71 10.60
CA ALA A 44 -13.48 23.97 10.86
C ALA A 44 -13.89 25.04 9.84
N LYS A 45 -14.20 26.23 10.35
CA LYS A 45 -14.45 27.42 9.54
C LYS A 45 -13.13 27.94 8.99
N ILE A 46 -13.05 28.16 7.68
CA ILE A 46 -11.87 28.73 7.03
C ILE A 46 -12.11 30.21 6.80
N SER A 47 -11.36 31.07 7.48
CA SER A 47 -11.50 32.52 7.35
C SER A 47 -11.17 32.99 5.93
N GLY A 48 -11.93 33.97 5.44
CA GLY A 48 -11.80 34.50 4.08
C GLY A 48 -12.60 33.75 3.02
N THR A 49 -13.26 32.64 3.37
CA THR A 49 -14.15 31.92 2.45
C THR A 49 -15.59 32.43 2.50
N LYS A 50 -16.33 32.26 1.39
CA LYS A 50 -17.80 32.39 1.34
C LYS A 50 -18.41 31.00 1.61
N ILE A 51 -19.25 30.87 2.64
CA ILE A 51 -19.94 29.61 2.91
C ILE A 51 -21.15 29.50 1.98
N MET A 52 -21.20 28.47 1.14
CA MET A 52 -22.30 28.24 0.19
C MET A 52 -22.46 26.74 -0.10
N PRO A 53 -23.66 26.15 -0.02
CA PRO A 53 -23.87 24.74 -0.32
C PRO A 53 -23.40 24.38 -1.73
N LEU A 54 -22.80 23.18 -1.90
CA LEU A 54 -22.28 22.73 -3.20
C LEU A 54 -23.31 22.82 -4.33
N LYS A 55 -24.58 22.50 -4.04
CA LYS A 55 -25.66 22.60 -5.01
C LYS A 55 -25.83 24.03 -5.53
N GLU A 56 -25.86 25.02 -4.62
CA GLU A 56 -25.98 26.42 -5.00
C GLU A 56 -24.74 26.90 -5.78
N VAL A 57 -23.55 26.41 -5.43
CA VAL A 57 -22.34 26.71 -6.20
C VAL A 57 -22.46 26.21 -7.64
N ILE A 58 -22.93 24.97 -7.82
CA ILE A 58 -23.13 24.39 -9.16
C ILE A 58 -24.14 25.22 -9.95
N ASP A 59 -25.29 25.51 -9.34
CA ASP A 59 -26.38 26.26 -10.00
C ASP A 59 -25.95 27.70 -10.36
N ASN A 60 -25.10 28.34 -9.56
CA ASN A 60 -24.67 29.72 -9.78
C ASN A 60 -23.44 29.85 -10.69
N TYR A 61 -22.47 28.94 -10.59
CA TYR A 61 -21.14 29.09 -11.20
C TYR A 61 -20.82 28.03 -12.27
N CYS A 62 -21.42 26.84 -12.21
CA CYS A 62 -21.09 25.73 -13.13
C CYS A 62 -22.06 25.66 -14.33
N ASN A 63 -22.40 26.81 -14.89
CA ASN A 63 -23.39 26.95 -15.98
C ASN A 63 -22.81 26.78 -17.38
N VAL A 64 -21.51 26.49 -17.48
CA VAL A 64 -20.80 26.28 -18.74
C VAL A 64 -20.33 24.84 -18.80
N SER A 65 -20.67 24.15 -19.89
CA SER A 65 -20.13 22.82 -20.17
C SER A 65 -18.63 22.95 -20.46
N ILE A 66 -17.80 22.39 -19.58
CA ILE A 66 -16.37 22.27 -19.80
C ILE A 66 -16.13 20.94 -20.52
N ASN A 67 -15.57 21.00 -21.73
CA ASN A 67 -15.07 19.80 -22.39
C ASN A 67 -13.66 19.49 -21.86
N TYR A 68 -13.57 18.57 -20.91
CA TYR A 68 -12.31 18.22 -20.25
C TYR A 68 -11.26 17.60 -21.19
N SER A 69 -11.68 17.09 -22.36
CA SER A 69 -10.78 16.43 -23.32
C SER A 69 -9.66 17.35 -23.83
N ASP A 70 -9.89 18.66 -23.85
CA ASP A 70 -9.01 19.61 -24.54
C ASP A 70 -8.12 20.42 -23.57
N THR A 71 -8.31 20.26 -22.26
CA THR A 71 -7.71 21.15 -21.24
C THR A 71 -6.50 20.54 -20.54
N TYR A 72 -6.39 19.21 -20.53
CA TYR A 72 -5.32 18.51 -19.81
C TYR A 72 -4.53 17.63 -20.77
N ASN A 73 -3.22 17.82 -20.79
CA ASN A 73 -2.33 16.81 -21.36
C ASN A 73 -2.41 15.57 -20.46
N TYR A 74 -2.64 14.40 -21.07
CA TYR A 74 -2.51 13.14 -20.36
C TYR A 74 -1.13 13.07 -19.69
N THR A 75 -1.07 12.52 -18.48
CA THR A 75 0.18 12.33 -17.73
C THR A 75 1.19 11.49 -18.51
N PHE A 76 0.68 10.56 -19.33
CA PHE A 76 1.46 9.71 -20.22
C PHE A 76 1.06 9.97 -21.66
N ASN A 77 2.05 10.01 -22.55
CA ASN A 77 1.77 9.84 -23.99
C ASN A 77 1.52 8.36 -24.33
N ASP A 78 1.03 8.08 -25.53
CA ASP A 78 0.68 6.72 -25.97
C ASP A 78 1.83 5.72 -25.79
N SER A 79 3.08 6.12 -26.08
CA SER A 79 4.25 5.25 -25.91
C SER A 79 4.57 4.96 -24.44
N GLU A 80 4.32 5.91 -23.54
CA GLU A 80 4.47 5.72 -22.10
C GLU A 80 3.35 4.85 -21.54
N LEU A 81 2.11 5.04 -22.03
CA LEU A 81 0.97 4.22 -21.64
C LEU A 81 1.16 2.75 -22.03
N GLU A 82 1.69 2.48 -23.24
CA GLU A 82 2.04 1.11 -23.66
C GLU A 82 3.10 0.47 -22.76
N LYS A 83 4.08 1.24 -22.25
CA LYS A 83 5.05 0.71 -21.29
C LYS A 83 4.40 0.38 -19.94
N VAL A 84 3.47 1.22 -19.49
CA VAL A 84 2.71 0.97 -18.25
C VAL A 84 1.84 -0.28 -18.42
N LYS A 85 1.17 -0.42 -19.56
CA LYS A 85 0.38 -1.61 -19.90
C LYS A 85 1.25 -2.88 -19.92
N GLY A 86 2.37 -2.85 -20.64
CA GLY A 86 3.30 -3.98 -20.69
C GLY A 86 3.89 -4.35 -19.33
N TYR A 87 4.11 -3.36 -18.44
CA TYR A 87 4.51 -3.62 -17.06
C TYR A 87 3.42 -4.38 -16.29
N PHE A 88 2.15 -3.98 -16.42
CA PHE A 88 1.03 -4.67 -15.76
C PHE A 88 0.75 -6.05 -16.35
N GLU A 89 0.83 -6.23 -17.66
CA GLU A 89 0.68 -7.54 -18.32
C GLU A 89 1.77 -8.52 -17.85
N LYS A 90 3.04 -8.09 -17.89
CA LYS A 90 4.15 -8.88 -17.37
C LYS A 90 3.98 -9.20 -15.88
N GLY A 91 3.56 -8.20 -15.09
CA GLY A 91 3.27 -8.38 -13.68
C GLY A 91 2.19 -9.44 -13.45
N TYR A 92 1.11 -9.40 -14.23
CA TYR A 92 0.01 -10.36 -14.14
C TYR A 92 0.47 -11.81 -14.41
N GLU A 93 1.33 -12.01 -15.41
CA GLU A 93 1.94 -13.31 -15.70
C GLU A 93 2.90 -13.77 -14.58
N GLU A 94 3.69 -12.85 -14.03
CA GLU A 94 4.64 -13.14 -12.95
C GLU A 94 3.95 -13.55 -11.63
N LEU A 95 2.69 -13.16 -11.39
CA LEU A 95 1.95 -13.46 -10.16
C LEU A 95 1.80 -14.97 -9.90
N ASP A 96 1.55 -15.77 -10.93
CA ASP A 96 1.42 -17.24 -10.76
C ASP A 96 2.75 -17.87 -10.36
N LEU A 97 3.83 -17.46 -11.01
CA LEU A 97 5.17 -17.93 -10.69
C LEU A 97 5.59 -17.50 -9.28
N LEU A 98 5.23 -16.28 -8.86
CA LEU A 98 5.47 -15.81 -7.51
C LEU A 98 4.74 -16.68 -6.48
N LYS A 99 3.46 -16.98 -6.72
CA LYS A 99 2.67 -17.86 -5.86
C LYS A 99 3.29 -19.26 -5.76
N GLU A 100 3.65 -19.87 -6.89
CA GLU A 100 4.29 -21.18 -6.92
C GLU A 100 5.60 -21.20 -6.13
N LYS A 101 6.45 -20.17 -6.28
CA LYS A 101 7.70 -20.03 -5.52
C LYS A 101 7.44 -19.89 -4.02
N ALA A 102 6.45 -19.08 -3.63
CA ALA A 102 6.07 -18.88 -2.24
C ALA A 102 5.52 -20.18 -1.61
N GLU A 103 4.71 -20.95 -2.33
CA GLU A 103 4.21 -22.26 -1.89
C GLU A 103 5.37 -23.25 -1.65
N LYS A 104 6.31 -23.36 -2.59
CA LYS A 104 7.53 -24.18 -2.41
C LYS A 104 8.37 -23.73 -1.23
N ALA A 105 8.47 -22.42 -0.99
CA ALA A 105 9.21 -21.88 0.15
C ALA A 105 8.53 -22.26 1.49
N ARG A 106 7.19 -22.26 1.55
CA ARG A 106 6.44 -22.73 2.72
C ARG A 106 6.66 -24.22 3.00
N ASP A 107 6.68 -25.04 1.96
CA ASP A 107 6.97 -26.48 2.11
C ASP A 107 8.37 -26.71 2.67
N LEU A 108 9.37 -25.94 2.20
CA LEU A 108 10.72 -25.98 2.75
C LEU A 108 10.77 -25.50 4.21
N CYS A 109 10.03 -24.44 4.57
CA CYS A 109 9.90 -24.01 5.97
C CYS A 109 9.28 -25.10 6.85
N ASN A 110 8.22 -25.76 6.39
CA ASN A 110 7.60 -26.88 7.12
C ASN A 110 8.57 -28.04 7.31
N ASN A 111 9.31 -28.40 6.26
CA ASN A 111 10.33 -29.44 6.36
C ASN A 111 11.43 -29.07 7.35
N GLN A 112 11.88 -27.81 7.38
CA GLN A 112 12.86 -27.33 8.37
C GLN A 112 12.34 -27.43 9.80
N ILE A 113 11.09 -27.03 10.03
CA ILE A 113 10.44 -27.14 11.34
C ILE A 113 10.43 -28.60 11.82
N GLU A 114 10.05 -29.54 10.96
CA GLU A 114 10.01 -30.97 11.29
C GLU A 114 11.42 -31.56 11.51
N GLU A 115 12.42 -31.13 10.74
CA GLU A 115 13.81 -31.54 10.96
C GLU A 115 14.35 -31.06 12.31
N TYR A 116 14.12 -29.78 12.65
CA TYR A 116 14.56 -29.21 13.92
C TYR A 116 13.74 -29.67 15.12
N LYS A 117 12.54 -30.23 14.94
CA LYS A 117 11.83 -30.93 16.03
C LYS A 117 12.48 -32.27 16.36
N LYS A 118 13.07 -32.95 15.37
CA LYS A 118 13.68 -34.28 15.51
C LYS A 118 15.15 -34.21 15.93
N ASN A 119 15.87 -33.21 15.44
CA ASN A 119 17.31 -33.04 15.66
C ASN A 119 17.56 -31.64 16.24
N GLN A 120 18.31 -31.55 17.33
CA GLN A 120 18.68 -30.25 17.91
C GLN A 120 19.76 -29.54 17.08
N GLU A 121 20.64 -30.32 16.45
CA GLU A 121 21.74 -29.82 15.64
C GLU A 121 21.39 -29.74 14.15
N GLU A 122 22.19 -28.98 13.41
CA GLU A 122 22.06 -28.86 11.96
C GLU A 122 22.39 -30.19 11.26
N THR A 123 21.53 -30.62 10.34
CA THR A 123 21.72 -31.82 9.54
C THR A 123 22.10 -31.46 8.10
N TYR A 124 22.59 -32.45 7.35
CA TYR A 124 22.82 -32.27 5.92
C TYR A 124 21.54 -31.86 5.17
N LEU A 125 20.39 -32.43 5.57
CA LEU A 125 19.10 -32.12 4.98
C LEU A 125 18.66 -30.69 5.32
N SER A 126 18.84 -30.24 6.57
CA SER A 126 18.51 -28.86 6.96
C SER A 126 19.41 -27.85 6.23
N MET A 127 20.71 -28.12 6.06
CA MET A 127 21.60 -27.28 5.25
C MET A 127 21.14 -27.20 3.78
N GLN A 128 20.74 -28.32 3.17
CA GLN A 128 20.25 -28.32 1.80
C GLN A 128 18.94 -27.53 1.65
N ASN A 129 17.99 -27.73 2.57
CA ASN A 129 16.73 -27.03 2.57
C ASN A 129 16.92 -25.52 2.76
N TYR A 130 17.86 -25.10 3.61
CA TYR A 130 18.23 -23.70 3.80
C TYR A 130 18.76 -23.08 2.51
N LYS A 131 19.67 -23.76 1.79
CA LYS A 131 20.20 -23.28 0.51
C LYS A 131 19.08 -23.10 -0.54
N LYS A 132 18.15 -24.05 -0.63
CA LYS A 132 16.99 -23.95 -1.53
C LYS A 132 16.09 -22.77 -1.15
N LEU A 133 15.80 -22.61 0.15
CA LEU A 133 14.97 -21.53 0.66
C LEU A 133 15.61 -20.16 0.41
N SER A 134 16.90 -20.02 0.67
CA SER A 134 17.67 -18.80 0.41
C SER A 134 17.64 -18.42 -1.08
N LYS A 135 17.79 -19.42 -1.97
CA LYS A 135 17.65 -19.20 -3.41
C LYS A 135 16.25 -18.71 -3.80
N LEU A 136 15.19 -19.36 -3.29
CA LEU A 136 13.82 -18.94 -3.56
C LEU A 136 13.53 -17.53 -3.03
N ASN A 137 14.02 -17.20 -1.84
CA ASN A 137 13.84 -15.87 -1.25
C ASN A 137 14.51 -14.79 -2.11
N LYS A 138 15.71 -15.06 -2.62
CA LYS A 138 16.39 -14.18 -3.57
C LYS A 138 15.60 -14.04 -4.88
N GLU A 139 15.20 -15.15 -5.47
CA GLU A 139 14.44 -15.14 -6.73
C GLU A 139 13.13 -14.35 -6.59
N ILE A 140 12.39 -14.54 -5.49
CA ILE A 140 11.15 -13.81 -5.17
C ILE A 140 11.41 -12.31 -5.07
N GLY A 141 12.44 -11.90 -4.31
CA GLY A 141 12.77 -10.48 -4.11
C GLY A 141 13.27 -9.77 -5.38
N GLU A 142 13.74 -10.52 -6.39
CA GLU A 142 14.17 -9.99 -7.69
C GLU A 142 13.03 -9.91 -8.72
N MET A 143 11.84 -10.46 -8.43
CA MET A 143 10.69 -10.41 -9.35
C MET A 143 10.12 -9.00 -9.43
N SER A 144 9.85 -8.52 -10.66
CA SER A 144 9.38 -7.15 -10.87
C SER A 144 7.99 -6.89 -10.28
N VAL A 145 7.14 -7.91 -10.25
CA VAL A 145 5.81 -7.87 -9.64
C VAL A 145 5.85 -7.74 -8.12
N TYR A 146 6.96 -8.10 -7.45
CA TYR A 146 7.05 -8.04 -5.99
C TYR A 146 6.83 -6.61 -5.47
N ASN A 147 7.32 -5.61 -6.20
CA ASN A 147 7.13 -4.19 -5.87
C ASN A 147 5.65 -3.75 -5.84
N LEU A 148 4.77 -4.39 -6.63
CA LEU A 148 3.33 -4.11 -6.60
C LEU A 148 2.67 -4.63 -5.33
N LEU A 149 3.26 -5.66 -4.71
CA LEU A 149 2.71 -6.33 -3.54
C LEU A 149 3.40 -5.90 -2.23
N ASP A 150 4.54 -5.23 -2.31
CA ASP A 150 5.44 -4.97 -1.17
C ASP A 150 4.74 -4.26 0.00
N SER A 151 3.93 -3.23 -0.27
CA SER A 151 3.16 -2.54 0.76
C SER A 151 2.16 -3.47 1.45
N TYR A 152 1.45 -4.30 0.69
CA TYR A 152 0.49 -5.25 1.23
C TYR A 152 1.21 -6.30 2.09
N ILE A 153 2.29 -6.89 1.56
CA ILE A 153 3.09 -7.92 2.24
C ILE A 153 3.68 -7.35 3.53
N THR A 154 4.29 -6.16 3.47
CA THR A 154 4.90 -5.51 4.63
C THR A 154 3.90 -5.29 5.75
N VAL A 155 2.69 -4.82 5.42
CA VAL A 155 1.63 -4.62 6.42
C VAL A 155 1.14 -5.97 6.97
N ALA A 156 0.87 -6.94 6.10
CA ALA A 156 0.36 -8.25 6.50
C ALA A 156 1.36 -9.04 7.35
N ALA A 157 2.65 -8.88 7.09
CA ALA A 157 3.73 -9.62 7.74
C ALA A 157 4.48 -8.83 8.83
N ALA A 158 4.06 -7.60 9.16
CA ALA A 158 4.79 -6.70 10.05
C ALA A 158 5.14 -7.33 11.41
N ASN A 159 4.18 -8.03 12.03
CA ASN A 159 4.38 -8.71 13.31
C ASN A 159 5.38 -9.87 13.20
N GLU A 160 5.36 -10.59 12.07
CA GLU A 160 6.24 -11.73 11.86
C GLU A 160 7.69 -11.29 11.59
N LEU A 161 7.86 -10.22 10.81
CA LEU A 161 9.16 -9.57 10.59
C LEU A 161 9.74 -9.05 11.90
N ALA A 162 8.95 -8.38 12.73
CA ALA A 162 9.39 -7.94 14.06
C ALA A 162 9.74 -9.11 15.00
N GLY A 163 9.08 -10.26 14.81
CA GLY A 163 9.33 -11.48 15.57
C GLY A 163 10.66 -12.18 15.24
N LEU A 164 11.20 -12.00 14.02
CA LEU A 164 12.46 -12.63 13.59
C LEU A 164 13.70 -12.18 14.37
N TYR A 165 13.63 -11.01 15.02
CA TYR A 165 14.73 -10.46 15.81
C TYR A 165 14.65 -10.82 17.31
N ARG A 166 13.71 -11.70 17.69
CA ARG A 166 13.56 -12.15 19.07
C ARG A 166 14.24 -13.50 19.24
N PHE A 167 15.25 -13.53 20.09
CA PHE A 167 16.03 -14.72 20.44
C PHE A 167 15.83 -15.05 21.91
N SER A 168 15.90 -16.34 22.22
CA SER A 168 15.85 -16.90 23.56
C SER A 168 17.17 -17.61 23.87
N ASP A 169 17.28 -18.21 25.06
CA ASP A 169 18.44 -19.06 25.41
C ASP A 169 18.33 -20.46 24.77
N ASN A 170 17.26 -20.76 24.04
CA ASN A 170 17.00 -22.05 23.40
C ASN A 170 17.15 -21.96 21.88
N GLU A 171 18.34 -22.30 21.38
CA GLU A 171 18.67 -22.20 19.96
C GLU A 171 17.76 -23.04 19.05
N GLN A 172 17.33 -24.24 19.51
CA GLN A 172 16.42 -25.10 18.75
C GLN A 172 15.06 -24.44 18.58
N GLU A 173 14.54 -23.84 19.66
CA GLU A 173 13.27 -23.12 19.65
C GLU A 173 13.34 -21.88 18.77
N ASP A 174 14.44 -21.13 18.82
CA ASP A 174 14.67 -19.95 17.97
C ASP A 174 14.72 -20.32 16.48
N ARG A 175 15.35 -21.44 16.13
CA ARG A 175 15.36 -21.96 14.74
C ARG A 175 13.95 -22.33 14.27
N ILE A 176 13.19 -23.07 15.08
CA ILE A 176 11.80 -23.44 14.76
C ILE A 176 10.93 -22.18 14.63
N LEU A 177 11.08 -21.22 15.55
CA LEU A 177 10.37 -19.95 15.51
C LEU A 177 10.67 -19.20 14.21
N THR A 178 11.95 -19.09 13.84
CA THR A 178 12.39 -18.44 12.59
C THR A 178 11.65 -19.01 11.38
N TYR A 179 11.62 -20.33 11.21
CA TYR A 179 10.94 -20.94 10.08
C TYR A 179 9.42 -20.84 10.13
N ASN A 180 8.80 -20.82 11.32
CA ASN A 180 7.37 -20.53 11.47
C ASN A 180 7.05 -19.11 10.99
N LYS A 181 7.86 -18.13 11.38
CA LYS A 181 7.70 -16.73 10.98
C LYS A 181 7.93 -16.55 9.47
N SER A 182 8.98 -17.18 8.92
CA SER A 182 9.21 -17.21 7.47
C SER A 182 8.05 -17.84 6.71
N ASN A 183 7.46 -18.95 7.21
CA ASN A 183 6.29 -19.57 6.58
C ASN A 183 5.10 -18.60 6.51
N ALA A 184 4.86 -17.85 7.59
CA ALA A 184 3.80 -16.84 7.65
C ALA A 184 4.05 -15.69 6.67
N ILE A 185 5.30 -15.25 6.50
CA ILE A 185 5.67 -14.25 5.48
C ILE A 185 5.35 -14.76 4.06
N PHE A 186 5.75 -15.99 3.72
CA PHE A 186 5.42 -16.57 2.41
C PHE A 186 3.92 -16.77 2.23
N LYS A 187 3.18 -17.06 3.31
CA LYS A 187 1.71 -17.08 3.27
C LYS A 187 1.15 -15.69 2.93
N ALA A 188 1.68 -14.62 3.52
CA ALA A 188 1.26 -13.26 3.21
C ALA A 188 1.48 -12.91 1.72
N ILE A 189 2.56 -13.41 1.11
CA ILE A 189 2.80 -13.29 -0.34
C ILE A 189 1.70 -13.99 -1.14
N ILE A 190 1.35 -15.23 -0.79
CA ILE A 190 0.28 -15.99 -1.47
C ILE A 190 -1.06 -15.25 -1.35
N ASP A 191 -1.41 -14.80 -0.14
CA ASP A 191 -2.64 -14.08 0.12
C ASP A 191 -2.68 -12.75 -0.65
N ALA A 192 -1.53 -12.06 -0.80
CA ALA A 192 -1.40 -10.86 -1.62
C ALA A 192 -1.62 -11.15 -3.11
N VAL A 193 -1.03 -12.24 -3.63
CA VAL A 193 -1.25 -12.65 -5.03
C VAL A 193 -2.72 -12.96 -5.27
N ASP A 194 -3.36 -13.73 -4.40
CA ASP A 194 -4.78 -14.11 -4.54
C ASP A 194 -5.71 -12.90 -4.50
N PHE A 195 -5.35 -11.86 -3.74
CA PHE A 195 -6.09 -10.59 -3.71
C PHE A 195 -5.84 -9.73 -4.95
N VAL A 196 -4.58 -9.55 -5.36
CA VAL A 196 -4.19 -8.58 -6.40
C VAL A 196 -4.45 -9.11 -7.80
N LYS A 197 -4.21 -10.40 -8.07
CA LYS A 197 -4.34 -10.97 -9.41
C LYS A 197 -5.70 -10.70 -10.08
N PRO A 198 -6.86 -10.94 -9.45
CA PRO A 198 -8.15 -10.66 -10.09
C PRO A 198 -8.40 -9.16 -10.31
N LEU A 199 -7.82 -8.28 -9.49
CA LEU A 199 -7.91 -6.83 -9.68
C LEU A 199 -7.05 -6.38 -10.86
N LEU A 200 -5.81 -6.86 -10.91
CA LEU A 200 -4.87 -6.54 -11.98
C LEU A 200 -5.37 -7.06 -13.34
N GLY A 201 -5.96 -8.26 -13.39
CA GLY A 201 -6.55 -8.80 -14.61
C GLY A 201 -7.65 -7.89 -15.18
N LYS A 202 -8.55 -7.39 -14.33
CA LYS A 202 -9.58 -6.42 -14.75
C LYS A 202 -8.99 -5.10 -15.23
N SER A 203 -7.91 -4.63 -14.61
CA SER A 203 -7.23 -3.40 -15.01
C SER A 203 -6.53 -3.55 -16.36
N VAL A 204 -5.87 -4.67 -16.62
CA VAL A 204 -5.21 -4.95 -17.91
C VAL A 204 -6.21 -5.01 -19.06
N GLU A 205 -7.42 -5.53 -18.84
CA GLU A 205 -8.50 -5.55 -19.85
C GLU A 205 -9.06 -4.14 -20.18
N GLN A 206 -8.83 -3.14 -19.32
CA GLN A 206 -9.40 -1.79 -19.42
C GLN A 206 -8.42 -0.73 -19.91
N ILE A 207 -7.12 -1.05 -20.00
CA ILE A 207 -6.05 -0.19 -20.53
C ILE A 207 -5.82 -0.54 -22.00
#